data_AF-A0A2P5HJN5-F1
#
_entry.id   AF-A0A2P5HJN5-F1
#
_cell.length_a   1.000
_cell.length_b   1.000
_cell.length_c   1.000
_cell.angle_alpha   90.00
_cell.angle_beta   90.00
_cell.angle_gamma   90.00
#
_symmetry.space_group_name_H-M   'P 1'
#
loop_
_entity.id
_entity.type
_entity.pdbx_description
1 polymer ?
#
loop_
_entity_poly.entity_id
_entity_poly.type
_entity_poly.pdbx_seq_one_letter_code
_entity_poly.pdbx_strand_id
1 'polypeptide(L)'
;MCNECALSAIKTQLEMPLASNADLASGLSSVASSCQTIVSVSALPSASPPWVTTAAGVTATSTAPPTASFSCVGESYVVKDGDTCKSVSQGQRIDTVQLLMANNLVAGCADFLAAAGSKLCIPSALACEPYVIKSGDTCTSIANYAKATWAQVVAWNPELGRSCQNVGRYVDYVVCVSNPGGDRIDPVPSPTSNAAGGTTTSVE
;
A
#
# COMPACT_ATOMS: atom_id res chain seq x y z
N MET A 1 17.33 1.35 15.77
CA MET A 1 16.68 0.06 15.46
C MET A 1 17.69 -0.96 14.92
N CYS A 2 18.89 -1.02 15.50
CA CYS A 2 19.98 -1.90 15.07
C CYS A 2 20.03 -3.16 15.94
N ASN A 3 18.93 -3.92 15.99
CA ASN A 3 18.92 -5.23 16.64
C ASN A 3 18.74 -6.32 15.59
N GLU A 4 19.46 -7.42 15.77
CA GLU A 4 19.44 -8.62 14.93
C GLU A 4 18.01 -9.07 14.59
N CYS A 5 17.09 -8.97 15.57
CA CYS A 5 15.69 -9.36 15.42
C CYS A 5 14.93 -8.54 14.35
N ALA A 6 15.10 -7.21 14.33
CA ALA A 6 14.43 -6.37 13.33
C ALA A 6 15.03 -6.57 11.93
N LEU A 7 16.35 -6.73 11.87
CA LEU A 7 17.08 -6.91 10.63
C LEU A 7 16.75 -8.27 9.97
N SER A 8 16.62 -9.33 10.79
CA SER A 8 16.19 -10.65 10.33
C SER A 8 14.74 -10.65 9.83
N ALA A 9 13.83 -9.89 10.44
CA ALA A 9 12.44 -9.83 9.99
C ALA A 9 12.31 -9.21 8.58
N ILE A 10 13.07 -8.13 8.31
CA ILE A 10 13.09 -7.48 7.00
C ILE A 10 13.75 -8.40 5.95
N LYS A 11 14.83 -9.11 6.33
CA LYS A 11 15.45 -10.12 5.46
C LYS A 11 14.45 -11.22 5.07
N THR A 12 13.68 -11.76 6.02
CA THR A 12 12.65 -12.76 5.74
C THR A 12 11.56 -12.23 4.80
N GLN A 13 11.20 -10.94 4.92
CA GLN A 13 10.22 -10.32 4.02
C GLN A 13 10.73 -10.19 2.58
N LEU A 14 12.03 -9.96 2.41
CA LEU A 14 12.71 -9.95 1.11
C LEU A 14 12.84 -11.33 0.46
N GLU A 15 12.80 -12.40 1.25
CA GLU A 15 12.79 -13.79 0.76
C GLU A 15 11.37 -14.26 0.34
N MET A 16 10.32 -13.47 0.59
CA MET A 16 8.95 -13.78 0.21
C MET A 16 8.58 -13.16 -1.15
N PRO A 17 8.23 -13.97 -2.18
CA PRO A 17 7.95 -13.48 -3.54
C PRO A 17 6.86 -12.42 -3.67
N LEU A 18 5.90 -12.40 -2.73
CA LEU A 18 4.78 -11.46 -2.72
C LEU A 18 5.03 -10.21 -1.86
N ALA A 19 6.09 -10.20 -1.05
CA ALA A 19 6.38 -9.13 -0.10
C ALA A 19 7.74 -8.46 -0.32
N SER A 20 8.56 -8.96 -1.26
CA SER A 20 9.84 -8.38 -1.65
C SER A 20 9.66 -7.29 -2.71
N ASN A 21 10.21 -6.10 -2.48
CA ASN A 21 10.38 -5.05 -3.50
C ASN A 21 11.77 -4.41 -3.41
N ALA A 22 12.20 -3.74 -4.48
CA ALA A 22 13.53 -3.15 -4.61
C ALA A 22 13.80 -2.03 -3.59
N ASP A 23 12.76 -1.28 -3.21
CA ASP A 23 12.85 -0.22 -2.21
C ASP A 23 13.11 -0.78 -0.81
N LEU A 24 12.47 -1.89 -0.43
CA LEU A 24 12.73 -2.55 0.86
C LEU A 24 14.13 -3.16 0.92
N ALA A 25 14.66 -3.66 -0.20
CA ALA A 25 16.03 -4.16 -0.30
C ALA A 25 17.06 -3.03 -0.11
N SER A 26 16.81 -1.88 -0.74
CA SER A 26 17.65 -0.68 -0.64
C SER A 26 17.58 -0.02 0.74
N GLY A 27 16.41 -0.07 1.38
CA GLY A 27 16.23 0.35 2.77
C GLY A 27 17.01 -0.55 3.72
N LEU A 28 16.97 -1.88 3.54
CA LEU A 28 17.70 -2.82 4.37
C LEU A 28 19.23 -2.65 4.25
N SER A 29 19.76 -2.43 3.05
CA SER A 29 21.19 -2.19 2.86
C SER A 29 21.64 -0.88 3.52
N SER A 30 20.85 0.18 3.40
CA SER A 30 21.11 1.48 4.04
C SER A 30 21.09 1.38 5.58
N VAL A 31 20.13 0.63 6.14
CA VAL A 31 20.04 0.38 7.59
C VAL A 31 21.18 -0.52 8.06
N ALA A 32 21.53 -1.56 7.31
CA ALA A 32 22.66 -2.44 7.61
C ALA A 32 24.00 -1.67 7.63
N SER A 33 24.20 -0.75 6.69
CA SER A 33 25.35 0.16 6.67
C SER A 33 25.38 1.10 7.87
N SER A 34 24.25 1.69 8.25
CA SER A 34 24.13 2.54 9.45
C SER A 34 24.39 1.76 10.75
N CYS A 35 24.01 0.47 10.78
CA CYS A 35 24.18 -0.42 11.91
C CYS A 35 25.50 -1.21 11.91
N GLN A 36 26.44 -0.93 10.99
CA GLN A 36 27.71 -1.67 10.83
C GLN A 36 27.54 -3.21 10.80
N THR A 37 26.39 -3.70 10.34
CA THR A 37 26.05 -5.12 10.34
C THR A 37 26.03 -5.61 8.89
N ILE A 38 26.67 -6.75 8.61
CA ILE A 38 26.69 -7.33 7.26
C ILE A 38 25.45 -8.21 7.10
N VAL A 39 24.48 -7.75 6.31
CA VAL A 39 23.29 -8.54 5.96
C VAL A 39 23.37 -8.89 4.49
N SER A 40 23.63 -10.15 4.21
CA SER A 40 23.53 -10.68 2.86
C SER A 40 22.05 -10.86 2.53
N VAL A 41 21.51 -10.03 1.63
CA VAL A 41 20.23 -10.29 0.97
C VAL A 41 20.48 -11.24 -0.18
N SER A 42 19.88 -12.43 -0.13
CA SER A 42 19.83 -13.34 -1.28
C SER A 42 19.02 -12.65 -2.39
N ALA A 43 19.39 -12.91 -3.66
CA ALA A 43 18.68 -12.36 -4.81
C ALA A 43 17.17 -12.55 -4.67
N LEU A 44 16.38 -11.52 -5.02
CA LEU A 44 14.91 -11.58 -4.96
C LEU A 44 14.44 -12.88 -5.63
N PRO A 45 13.51 -13.63 -5.02
CA PRO A 45 12.92 -14.77 -5.71
C PRO A 45 12.27 -14.30 -7.02
N SER A 46 12.73 -14.86 -8.13
CA SER A 46 12.21 -14.57 -9.48
C SER A 46 10.79 -15.11 -9.59
N ALA A 47 9.81 -14.25 -9.32
CA ALA A 47 8.39 -14.54 -9.48
C ALA A 47 7.92 -14.19 -10.89
N SER A 48 8.53 -14.78 -11.92
CA SER A 48 7.98 -14.69 -13.28
C SER A 48 7.28 -16.00 -13.62
N PRO A 49 5.93 -16.05 -13.67
CA PRO A 49 5.23 -17.20 -14.20
C PRO A 49 5.59 -17.40 -15.70
N PRO A 50 5.50 -18.63 -16.22
CA PRO A 50 6.05 -19.02 -17.53
C PRO A 50 5.43 -18.34 -18.76
N TRP A 51 4.39 -17.51 -18.59
CA TRP A 51 3.73 -16.79 -19.67
C TRP A 51 4.28 -15.37 -19.90
N VAL A 52 5.24 -14.92 -19.09
CA VAL A 52 5.96 -13.67 -19.35
C VAL A 52 7.07 -13.95 -20.36
N THR A 53 6.84 -13.60 -21.62
CA THR A 53 7.86 -13.64 -22.67
C THR A 53 8.86 -12.52 -22.43
N THR A 54 9.94 -12.82 -21.71
CA THR A 54 11.07 -11.91 -21.57
C THR A 54 11.70 -11.71 -22.95
N ALA A 55 11.70 -10.47 -23.45
CA ALA A 55 12.51 -10.10 -24.60
C ALA A 55 13.99 -10.26 -24.21
N ALA A 56 14.57 -11.41 -24.57
CA ALA A 56 15.99 -11.65 -24.44
C ALA A 56 16.73 -10.79 -25.48
N GLY A 57 17.58 -9.88 -25.00
CA GLY A 57 18.55 -9.19 -25.86
C GLY A 57 18.29 -7.70 -26.05
N VAL A 58 18.29 -6.94 -24.96
CA VAL A 58 18.87 -5.59 -25.01
C VAL A 58 20.14 -5.61 -24.16
N THR A 59 21.29 -5.67 -24.81
CA THR A 59 22.56 -5.29 -24.21
C THR A 59 22.43 -3.83 -23.78
N ALA A 60 22.22 -3.61 -22.48
CA ALA A 60 22.24 -2.28 -21.89
C ALA A 60 23.69 -1.78 -21.88
N THR A 61 24.06 -1.04 -22.92
CA THR A 61 25.20 -0.13 -22.83
C THR A 61 24.87 0.88 -21.74
N SER A 62 25.74 0.98 -20.74
CA SER A 62 25.65 1.89 -19.60
C SER A 62 25.76 3.35 -20.06
N THR A 63 24.66 3.88 -20.60
CA THR A 63 24.37 5.30 -20.58
C THR A 63 23.78 5.62 -19.20
N ALA A 64 24.09 6.80 -18.65
CA ALA A 64 23.62 7.26 -17.34
C ALA A 64 22.16 6.88 -17.07
N PRO A 65 21.81 6.51 -15.81
CA PRO A 65 20.45 6.14 -15.47
C PRO A 65 19.51 7.25 -15.98
N PRO A 66 18.45 6.93 -16.73
CA PRO A 66 17.41 7.92 -16.92
C PRO A 66 16.99 8.33 -15.52
N THR A 67 17.08 9.63 -15.22
CA THR A 67 16.39 10.19 -14.07
C THR A 67 14.93 9.87 -14.30
N ALA A 68 14.48 8.72 -13.80
CA ALA A 68 13.08 8.38 -13.73
C ALA A 68 12.52 9.40 -12.74
N SER A 69 12.14 10.56 -13.27
CA SER A 69 11.15 11.39 -12.62
C SER A 69 10.00 10.45 -12.34
N PHE A 70 9.78 10.15 -11.06
CA PHE A 70 8.63 9.39 -10.60
C PHE A 70 7.40 10.19 -11.02
N SER A 71 6.91 9.94 -12.23
CA SER A 71 5.74 10.59 -12.76
C SER A 71 4.59 10.04 -11.97
N CYS A 72 4.01 10.88 -11.10
CA CYS A 72 2.88 10.48 -10.29
C CYS A 72 1.81 9.84 -11.18
N VAL A 73 1.57 8.54 -11.01
CA VAL A 73 0.47 7.84 -11.68
C VAL A 73 -0.76 8.05 -10.82
N GLY A 74 -1.33 9.24 -10.94
CA GLY A 74 -2.43 9.69 -10.10
C GLY A 74 -2.61 11.20 -10.17
N GLU A 75 -3.40 11.71 -9.23
CA GLU A 75 -3.62 13.14 -9.10
C GLU A 75 -2.46 13.79 -8.36
N SER A 76 -2.30 15.09 -8.59
CA SER A 76 -1.29 15.85 -7.90
C SER A 76 -1.91 16.95 -7.07
N TYR A 77 -1.56 16.98 -5.79
CA TYR A 77 -2.10 17.92 -4.83
C TYR A 77 -1.04 18.96 -4.43
N VAL A 78 -1.40 20.24 -4.45
CA VAL A 78 -0.54 21.31 -3.93
C VAL A 78 -0.98 21.61 -2.50
N VAL A 79 -0.08 21.42 -1.55
CA VAL A 79 -0.32 21.69 -0.13
C VAL A 79 -0.62 23.16 0.07
N LYS A 80 -1.79 23.47 0.65
CA LYS A 80 -2.27 24.82 0.95
C LYS A 80 -1.81 25.28 2.32
N ASP A 81 -1.94 26.58 2.58
CA ASP A 81 -1.67 27.13 3.91
C ASP A 81 -2.69 26.57 4.93
N GLY A 82 -2.20 26.06 6.06
CA GLY A 82 -3.00 25.38 7.08
C GLY A 82 -3.30 23.90 6.83
N ASP A 83 -2.85 23.32 5.71
CA ASP A 83 -2.97 21.88 5.48
C ASP A 83 -2.06 21.08 6.43
N THR A 84 -2.59 19.96 6.91
CA THR A 84 -1.84 18.96 7.66
C THR A 84 -1.87 17.64 6.90
N CYS A 85 -0.92 16.74 7.18
CA CYS A 85 -0.94 15.41 6.56
C CYS A 85 -2.29 14.72 6.74
N LYS A 86 -2.93 14.89 7.91
CA LYS A 86 -4.19 14.25 8.28
C LYS A 86 -5.36 14.85 7.50
N SER A 87 -5.44 16.18 7.40
CA SER A 87 -6.49 16.85 6.63
C SER A 87 -6.36 16.59 5.12
N VAL A 88 -5.12 16.57 4.61
CA VAL A 88 -4.85 16.26 3.21
C VAL A 88 -5.18 14.80 2.91
N SER A 89 -4.73 13.85 3.73
CA SER A 89 -5.07 12.44 3.58
C SER A 89 -6.58 12.19 3.58
N GLN A 90 -7.31 12.83 4.49
CA GLN A 90 -8.76 12.72 4.55
C GLN A 90 -9.43 13.30 3.30
N GLY A 91 -8.99 14.49 2.85
CA GLY A 91 -9.54 15.15 1.68
C GLY A 91 -9.20 14.46 0.36
N GLN A 92 -8.00 13.88 0.26
CA GLN A 92 -7.49 13.16 -0.91
C GLN A 92 -7.85 11.67 -0.90
N ARG A 93 -8.62 11.21 0.10
CA ARG A 93 -9.09 9.81 0.18
C ARG A 93 -7.95 8.79 0.12
N ILE A 94 -6.91 9.03 0.91
CA ILE A 94 -5.70 8.18 0.97
C ILE A 94 -5.28 7.98 2.43
N ASP A 95 -4.75 6.80 2.76
CA ASP A 95 -4.15 6.55 4.07
C ASP A 95 -3.01 7.53 4.36
N THR A 96 -2.88 7.94 5.63
CA THR A 96 -1.90 8.93 6.04
C THR A 96 -0.47 8.41 5.87
N VAL A 97 -0.21 7.16 6.23
CA VAL A 97 1.12 6.58 6.10
C VAL A 97 1.47 6.34 4.64
N GLN A 98 0.51 5.90 3.82
CA GLN A 98 0.68 5.73 2.38
C GLN A 98 0.96 7.05 1.66
N LEU A 99 0.27 8.15 2.02
CA LEU A 99 0.56 9.48 1.48
C LEU A 99 2.01 9.90 1.76
N LEU A 100 2.45 9.68 3.01
CA LEU A 100 3.80 10.02 3.45
C LEU A 100 4.83 9.17 2.71
N MET A 101 4.62 7.86 2.61
CA MET A 101 5.51 6.94 1.90
C MET A 101 5.59 7.24 0.39
N ALA A 102 4.46 7.51 -0.27
CA ALA A 102 4.41 7.82 -1.70
C ALA A 102 5.15 9.12 -2.08
N ASN A 103 5.35 10.02 -1.11
CA ASN A 103 6.02 11.30 -1.29
C ASN A 103 7.38 11.38 -0.57
N ASN A 104 7.87 10.24 -0.06
CA ASN A 104 9.13 10.14 0.68
C ASN A 104 9.22 11.13 1.87
N LEU A 105 8.10 11.34 2.56
CA LEU A 105 7.97 12.18 3.74
C LEU A 105 8.19 11.39 5.03
N VAL A 106 8.67 12.08 6.06
CA VAL A 106 8.99 11.47 7.35
C VAL A 106 7.71 11.06 8.09
N ALA A 107 7.75 9.88 8.73
CA ALA A 107 6.65 9.40 9.56
C ALA A 107 6.32 10.38 10.69
N GLY A 108 5.06 10.37 11.17
CA GLY A 108 4.64 11.25 12.25
C GLY A 108 4.24 12.66 11.81
N CYS A 109 4.29 12.96 10.50
CA CYS A 109 3.88 14.25 9.92
C CYS A 109 4.63 15.48 10.42
N ALA A 110 5.79 15.29 11.06
CA ALA A 110 6.57 16.39 11.65
C ALA A 110 6.99 17.43 10.60
N ASP A 111 7.38 16.98 9.41
CA ASP A 111 7.92 17.84 8.35
C ASP A 111 6.90 18.11 7.22
N PHE A 112 5.62 17.81 7.44
CA PHE A 112 4.59 18.00 6.40
C PHE A 112 4.44 19.48 6.00
N LEU A 113 4.59 20.39 6.96
CA LEU A 113 4.57 21.84 6.71
C LEU A 113 5.82 22.33 5.96
N ALA A 114 6.96 21.63 6.07
CA ALA A 114 8.14 21.93 5.26
C ALA A 114 7.93 21.53 3.78
N ALA A 115 6.99 20.61 3.52
CA ALA A 115 6.51 20.30 2.18
C ALA A 115 5.41 21.26 1.70
N ALA A 116 5.01 22.28 2.48
CA ALA A 116 4.02 23.27 2.05
C ALA A 116 4.48 23.97 0.76
N GLY A 117 3.62 24.00 -0.25
CA GLY A 117 3.95 24.49 -1.59
C GLY A 117 4.58 23.45 -2.54
N SER A 118 4.93 22.26 -2.06
CA SER A 118 5.36 21.15 -2.92
C SER A 118 4.16 20.38 -3.50
N LYS A 119 4.33 19.89 -4.73
CA LYS A 119 3.33 19.07 -5.43
C LYS A 119 3.42 17.63 -4.91
N LEU A 120 2.48 17.23 -4.07
CA LEU A 120 2.33 15.86 -3.61
C LEU A 120 1.71 14.99 -4.70
N CYS A 121 2.23 13.78 -4.85
CA CYS A 121 1.64 12.72 -5.63
C CYS A 121 0.56 12.00 -4.81
N ILE A 122 -0.63 11.86 -5.40
CA ILE A 122 -1.76 11.08 -4.89
C ILE A 122 -2.01 9.92 -5.85
N PRO A 123 -1.41 8.74 -5.61
CA PRO A 123 -1.56 7.59 -6.50
C PRO A 123 -3.03 7.12 -6.50
N SER A 124 -3.66 7.04 -7.68
CA SER A 124 -5.05 6.58 -7.78
C SER A 124 -5.22 5.13 -7.35
N ALA A 125 -4.16 4.32 -7.50
CA ALA A 125 -4.09 2.94 -7.02
C ALA A 125 -4.16 2.82 -5.49
N LEU A 126 -3.94 3.91 -4.74
CA LEU A 126 -4.01 3.94 -3.28
C LEU A 126 -5.26 4.68 -2.77
N ALA A 127 -6.13 5.16 -3.67
CA ALA A 127 -7.36 5.84 -3.30
C ALA A 127 -8.33 4.86 -2.62
N CYS A 128 -8.90 5.25 -1.50
CA CYS A 128 -9.75 4.42 -0.65
C CYS A 128 -10.78 5.27 0.10
N GLU A 129 -11.79 4.65 0.72
CA GLU A 129 -12.69 5.37 1.61
C GLU A 129 -11.96 5.68 2.94
N PRO A 130 -11.80 6.96 3.31
CA PRO A 130 -11.00 7.34 4.47
C PRO A 130 -11.80 7.21 5.77
N TYR A 131 -11.16 6.73 6.83
CA TYR A 131 -11.68 6.71 8.19
C TYR A 131 -10.66 7.31 9.16
N VAL A 132 -11.09 8.22 10.02
CA VAL A 132 -10.23 8.80 11.06
C VAL A 132 -10.33 7.95 12.32
N ILE A 133 -9.22 7.37 12.75
CA ILE A 133 -9.15 6.56 13.97
C ILE A 133 -9.44 7.43 15.18
N LYS A 134 -10.39 7.01 16.01
CA LYS A 134 -10.73 7.68 17.26
C LYS A 134 -10.02 7.01 18.43
N SER A 135 -9.88 7.75 19.52
CA SER A 135 -9.40 7.18 20.78
C SER A 135 -10.33 6.05 21.23
N GLY A 136 -9.75 4.87 21.50
CA GLY A 136 -10.50 3.67 21.88
C GLY A 136 -10.96 2.79 20.70
N ASP A 137 -10.68 3.17 19.45
CA ASP A 137 -10.98 2.30 18.31
C ASP A 137 -10.10 1.04 18.30
N THR A 138 -10.69 -0.02 17.76
CA THR A 138 -10.03 -1.31 17.51
C THR A 138 -10.23 -1.68 16.05
N CYS A 139 -9.38 -2.53 15.46
CA CYS A 139 -9.66 -2.98 14.09
C CYS A 139 -11.00 -3.71 13.98
N THR A 140 -11.52 -4.29 15.08
CA THR A 140 -12.87 -4.88 15.07
C THR A 140 -13.95 -3.82 14.97
N SER A 141 -13.86 -2.71 15.72
CA SER A 141 -14.83 -1.60 15.60
C SER A 141 -14.77 -0.95 14.22
N ILE A 142 -13.56 -0.74 13.69
CA ILE A 142 -13.32 -0.19 12.35
C ILE A 142 -13.84 -1.14 11.27
N ALA A 143 -13.58 -2.45 11.38
CA ALA A 143 -14.08 -3.46 10.45
C ALA A 143 -15.62 -3.52 10.44
N ASN A 144 -16.26 -3.45 11.61
CA ASN A 144 -17.72 -3.38 11.71
C ASN A 144 -18.28 -2.12 11.04
N TYR A 145 -17.63 -0.96 11.23
CA TYR A 145 -18.01 0.28 10.55
C TYR A 145 -17.87 0.15 9.03
N ALA A 146 -16.76 -0.43 8.56
CA ALA A 146 -16.46 -0.66 7.16
C ALA A 146 -17.34 -1.75 6.51
N LYS A 147 -18.10 -2.51 7.30
CA LYS A 147 -18.75 -3.77 6.88
C LYS A 147 -17.77 -4.73 6.20
N ALA A 148 -16.54 -4.75 6.68
CA ALA A 148 -15.45 -5.57 6.19
C ALA A 148 -14.99 -6.56 7.26
N THR A 149 -14.19 -7.53 6.87
CA THR A 149 -13.51 -8.40 7.82
C THR A 149 -12.31 -7.69 8.42
N TRP A 150 -11.92 -8.10 9.62
CA TRP A 150 -10.69 -7.63 10.27
C TRP A 150 -9.46 -7.84 9.36
N ALA A 151 -9.40 -8.97 8.65
CA ALA A 151 -8.28 -9.29 7.76
C ALA A 151 -8.19 -8.31 6.59
N GLN A 152 -9.34 -7.86 6.04
CA GLN A 152 -9.38 -6.84 4.99
C GLN A 152 -8.87 -5.50 5.52
N VAL A 153 -9.34 -5.06 6.68
CA VAL A 153 -8.87 -3.79 7.28
C VAL A 153 -7.35 -3.82 7.51
N VAL A 154 -6.80 -4.91 8.04
CA VAL A 154 -5.34 -5.05 8.23
C VAL A 154 -4.59 -5.14 6.89
N ALA A 155 -5.17 -5.77 5.88
CA ALA A 155 -4.56 -5.85 4.54
C ALA A 155 -4.49 -4.48 3.86
N TRP A 156 -5.53 -3.66 4.01
CA TRP A 156 -5.57 -2.29 3.46
C TRP A 156 -4.68 -1.32 4.25
N ASN A 157 -4.43 -1.61 5.53
CA ASN A 157 -3.72 -0.75 6.49
C ASN A 157 -2.59 -1.52 7.19
N PRO A 158 -1.52 -1.89 6.47
CA PRO A 158 -0.43 -2.70 7.02
C PRO A 158 0.28 -2.05 8.22
N GLU A 159 0.24 -0.72 8.34
CA GLU A 159 0.83 0.06 9.43
C GLU A 159 0.19 -0.22 10.79
N LEU A 160 -1.08 -0.66 10.82
CA LEU A 160 -1.76 -1.10 12.05
C LEU A 160 -1.13 -2.37 12.63
N GLY A 161 -0.32 -3.07 11.83
CA GLY A 161 0.37 -4.29 12.16
C GLY A 161 -0.50 -5.53 11.93
N ARG A 162 0.16 -6.67 11.73
CA ARG A 162 -0.49 -7.96 11.45
C ARG A 162 -1.57 -8.36 12.45
N SER A 163 -1.49 -7.90 13.70
CA SER A 163 -2.46 -8.20 14.76
C SER A 163 -3.25 -6.96 15.17
N CYS A 164 -3.23 -5.88 14.39
CA CYS A 164 -3.81 -4.58 14.73
C CYS A 164 -3.29 -3.99 16.06
N GLN A 165 -2.08 -4.38 16.47
CA GLN A 165 -1.51 -3.98 17.75
C GLN A 165 -1.16 -2.48 17.82
N ASN A 166 -1.07 -1.80 16.67
CA ASN A 166 -0.65 -0.41 16.60
C ASN A 166 -1.80 0.58 16.47
N VAL A 167 -3.07 0.15 16.42
CA VAL A 167 -4.22 1.05 16.17
C VAL A 167 -4.26 2.25 17.12
N GLY A 168 -3.94 2.05 18.40
CA GLY A 168 -3.90 3.13 19.39
C GLY A 168 -2.76 4.16 19.18
N ARG A 169 -1.76 3.85 18.35
CA ARG A 169 -0.68 4.79 17.98
C ARG A 169 -1.08 5.72 16.83
N TYR A 170 -2.11 5.33 16.08
CA TYR A 170 -2.60 6.04 14.90
C TYR A 170 -3.90 6.81 15.20
N VAL A 171 -4.15 7.18 16.45
CA VAL A 171 -5.29 8.05 16.79
C VAL A 171 -5.16 9.37 16.02
N ASP A 172 -6.28 9.84 15.47
CA ASP A 172 -6.41 10.97 14.55
C ASP A 172 -5.79 10.78 13.17
N TYR A 173 -5.18 9.63 12.86
CA TYR A 173 -4.73 9.32 11.51
C TYR A 173 -5.89 8.81 10.66
N VAL A 174 -5.78 9.07 9.36
CA VAL A 174 -6.68 8.54 8.34
C VAL A 174 -6.17 7.19 7.89
N VAL A 175 -7.03 6.18 7.94
CA VAL A 175 -6.83 4.82 7.40
C VAL A 175 -7.87 4.50 6.34
N CYS A 176 -7.60 3.50 5.51
CA CYS A 176 -8.49 3.01 4.47
C CYS A 176 -9.52 2.01 5.02
N VAL A 177 -10.82 2.26 4.82
CA VAL A 177 -11.90 1.31 5.16
C VAL A 177 -12.54 0.67 3.92
N SER A 178 -11.93 0.84 2.76
CA SER A 178 -12.27 0.12 1.53
C SER A 178 -11.00 -0.34 0.82
N ASN A 179 -11.16 -1.17 -0.21
CA ASN A 179 -10.05 -1.62 -1.04
C ASN A 179 -9.34 -0.42 -1.71
N PRO A 180 -8.03 -0.23 -1.48
CA PRO A 180 -7.24 0.76 -2.21
C PRO A 180 -7.26 0.48 -3.71
N GLY A 181 -7.55 1.50 -4.52
CA GLY A 181 -7.69 1.36 -5.97
C GLY A 181 -9.07 0.87 -6.43
N GLY A 182 -10.02 0.69 -5.50
CA GLY A 182 -11.39 0.29 -5.79
C GLY A 182 -11.60 -1.22 -5.94
N ASP A 183 -12.85 -1.64 -6.11
CA ASP A 183 -13.18 -3.03 -6.40
C ASP A 183 -12.73 -3.38 -7.82
N ARG A 184 -12.18 -4.60 -7.98
CA ARG A 184 -11.85 -5.12 -9.29
C ARG A 184 -13.14 -5.28 -10.10
N ILE A 185 -13.40 -4.34 -10.99
CA ILE A 185 -14.36 -4.54 -12.06
C ILE A 185 -13.74 -5.52 -13.05
N ASP A 186 -14.19 -6.77 -13.00
CA ASP A 186 -13.87 -7.71 -14.08
C ASP A 186 -14.42 -7.14 -15.38
N PRO A 187 -13.61 -6.95 -16.43
CA PRO A 187 -14.11 -6.52 -17.72
C PRO A 187 -14.84 -7.69 -18.41
N VAL A 188 -15.98 -8.11 -17.87
CA VAL A 188 -16.99 -8.87 -18.61
C VAL A 188 -18.36 -8.73 -17.93
N PRO A 189 -19.43 -8.39 -18.67
CA PRO A 189 -20.77 -8.55 -18.14
C PRO A 189 -21.04 -10.05 -17.99
N SER A 190 -21.29 -10.52 -16.77
CA SER A 190 -21.83 -11.86 -16.55
C SER A 190 -23.25 -11.91 -17.12
N PRO A 191 -23.58 -12.86 -18.01
CA PRO A 191 -24.98 -13.10 -18.35
C PRO A 191 -25.67 -13.71 -17.12
N THR A 192 -26.74 -13.07 -16.67
CA THR A 192 -27.69 -13.61 -15.70
C THR A 192 -28.30 -14.89 -16.26
N SER A 193 -27.80 -16.04 -15.83
CA SER A 193 -28.46 -17.33 -16.01
C SER A 193 -29.58 -17.45 -14.97
N ASN A 194 -30.77 -16.97 -15.32
CA ASN A 194 -31.99 -17.44 -14.66
C ASN A 194 -32.24 -18.90 -15.07
N ALA A 195 -31.66 -19.84 -14.33
CA ALA A 195 -32.15 -21.19 -14.26
C ALA A 195 -33.30 -21.22 -13.23
N ALA A 196 -34.52 -20.92 -13.68
CA ALA A 196 -35.73 -21.29 -12.95
C ALA A 196 -36.16 -22.68 -13.43
N GLY A 197 -36.16 -23.62 -12.50
CA GLY A 197 -36.56 -25.01 -12.68
C GLY A 197 -38.02 -25.18 -13.13
N GLY A 198 -38.29 -26.39 -13.62
CA GLY A 198 -39.48 -26.74 -14.38
C GLY A 198 -40.80 -26.71 -13.63
N THR A 199 -41.87 -26.90 -14.40
CA THR A 199 -43.14 -27.45 -13.94
C THR A 199 -43.78 -28.20 -15.10
N THR A 200 -43.91 -29.51 -14.89
CA THR A 200 -44.79 -30.43 -15.62
C THR A 200 -46.25 -30.00 -15.46
N THR A 201 -47.03 -29.94 -16.54
CA THR A 201 -48.50 -30.11 -16.46
C THR A 201 -49.02 -30.73 -17.74
N SER A 202 -49.71 -31.86 -17.55
CA SER A 202 -50.48 -32.65 -18.51
C SER A 202 -51.86 -32.01 -18.74
N VAL A 203 -52.35 -32.04 -19.99
CA VAL A 203 -53.78 -32.08 -20.40
C VAL A 203 -53.81 -32.56 -21.87
N GLU A 204 -54.20 -33.80 -22.11
CA GLU A 204 -55.48 -34.25 -22.71
C GLU A 204 -55.73 -33.75 -24.13
#